data_AF-A0AAD0QIJ7-F1
#
_entry.id   AF-A0AAD0QIJ7-F1
#
_cell.length_a   1.000
_cell.length_b   1.000
_cell.length_c   1.000
_cell.angle_alpha   90.00
_cell.angle_beta   90.00
_cell.angle_gamma   90.00
#
_symmetry.space_group_name_H-M   'P 1'
#
loop_
_entity.id
_entity.type
_entity.pdbx_description
1 polymer ?
#
loop_
_entity_poly.entity_id
_entity_poly.type
_entity_poly.pdbx_seq_one_letter_code
_entity_poly.pdbx_strand_id
1 'polypeptide(L)'
;MRAENRDKAIKKQKQDFLESYFSLKNQFLGIEKLIIDDFQRYSLNEILEFKATLQELYFKMRYFVKQLRKYHKVYIDIEKRNGFI
;
A
#
# COMPACT_ATOMS: atom_id res chain seq x y z
N MET A 1 -26.62 -20.80 -11.15
CA MET A 1 -26.68 -19.32 -11.29
C MET A 1 -26.24 -18.53 -10.05
N ARG A 2 -26.76 -18.75 -8.81
CA ARG A 2 -26.34 -17.93 -7.64
C ARG A 2 -24.89 -18.13 -7.17
N ALA A 3 -24.36 -19.35 -7.24
CA ALA A 3 -22.99 -19.66 -6.82
C ALA A 3 -21.94 -19.02 -7.75
N GLU A 4 -22.12 -19.16 -9.07
CA GLU A 4 -21.23 -18.56 -10.08
C GLU A 4 -21.11 -17.04 -9.98
N ASN A 5 -22.21 -16.35 -9.67
CA ASN A 5 -22.20 -14.89 -9.48
C ASN A 5 -21.42 -14.47 -8.22
N ARG A 6 -21.49 -15.29 -7.15
CA ARG A 6 -20.70 -15.06 -5.92
C ARG A 6 -19.21 -15.27 -6.16
N ASP A 7 -18.84 -16.33 -6.89
CA ASP A 7 -17.44 -16.60 -7.20
C ASP A 7 -16.82 -15.51 -8.08
N LYS A 8 -17.58 -15.00 -9.05
CA LYS A 8 -17.15 -13.84 -9.86
C LYS A 8 -16.96 -12.58 -9.00
N ALA A 9 -17.87 -12.30 -8.08
CA ALA A 9 -17.75 -11.15 -7.18
C ALA A 9 -16.53 -11.24 -6.26
N ILE A 10 -16.25 -12.42 -5.70
CA ILE A 10 -15.07 -12.66 -4.84
C ILE A 10 -13.77 -12.48 -5.64
N LYS A 11 -13.71 -12.98 -6.87
CA LYS A 11 -12.54 -12.80 -7.74
C LYS A 11 -12.31 -11.33 -8.09
N LYS A 12 -13.36 -10.59 -8.42
CA LYS A 12 -13.28 -9.15 -8.69
C LYS A 12 -12.77 -8.37 -7.47
N GLN A 13 -13.37 -8.62 -6.30
CA GLN A 13 -12.94 -7.99 -5.05
C GLN A 13 -11.46 -8.27 -4.73
N LYS A 14 -11.00 -9.52 -4.94
CA LYS A 14 -9.59 -9.88 -4.78
C LYS A 14 -8.70 -9.05 -5.70
N GLN A 15 -9.11 -8.89 -6.96
CA GLN A 15 -8.36 -8.13 -7.96
C GLN A 15 -8.31 -6.64 -7.60
N ASP A 16 -9.44 -6.04 -7.22
CA ASP A 16 -9.52 -4.64 -6.79
C ASP A 16 -8.59 -4.37 -5.59
N PHE A 17 -8.50 -5.30 -4.63
CA PHE A 17 -7.57 -5.19 -3.50
C PHE A 17 -6.09 -5.30 -3.91
N LEU A 18 -5.76 -6.18 -4.86
CA LEU A 18 -4.39 -6.31 -5.36
C LEU A 18 -3.97 -5.05 -6.14
N GLU A 19 -4.83 -4.55 -7.01
CA GLU A 19 -4.59 -3.33 -7.80
C GLU A 19 -4.40 -2.12 -6.87
N SER A 20 -5.25 -1.99 -5.85
CA SER A 20 -5.11 -0.94 -4.83
C SER A 20 -3.78 -1.04 -4.09
N TYR A 21 -3.39 -2.24 -3.66
CA TYR A 21 -2.11 -2.46 -2.98
C TYR A 21 -0.91 -2.07 -3.86
N PHE A 22 -0.86 -2.54 -5.11
CA PHE A 22 0.27 -2.25 -6.00
C PHE A 22 0.33 -0.78 -6.41
N SER A 23 -0.81 -0.13 -6.60
CA SER A 23 -0.86 1.31 -6.85
C SER A 23 -0.25 2.11 -5.70
N LEU A 24 -0.65 1.81 -4.46
CA LEU A 24 -0.09 2.46 -3.27
C LEU A 24 1.40 2.16 -3.09
N LYS A 25 1.83 0.92 -3.36
CA LYS A 25 3.25 0.54 -3.33
C LYS A 25 4.07 1.38 -4.31
N ASN A 26 3.59 1.57 -5.53
CA ASN A 26 4.28 2.37 -6.53
C ASN A 26 4.38 3.85 -6.14
N GLN A 27 3.33 4.41 -5.53
CA GLN A 27 3.37 5.77 -4.99
C GLN A 27 4.40 5.89 -3.86
N PHE A 28 4.40 4.93 -2.93
CA PHE A 28 5.35 4.89 -1.82
C PHE A 28 6.80 4.86 -2.32
N LEU A 29 7.10 3.94 -3.25
CA LEU A 29 8.44 3.81 -3.83
C LEU A 29 8.84 5.05 -4.64
N GLY A 30 7.89 5.70 -5.32
CA GLY A 30 8.13 6.94 -6.04
C GLY A 30 8.56 8.06 -5.09
N ILE A 31 7.86 8.23 -3.97
CA ILE A 31 8.21 9.24 -2.95
C ILE A 31 9.55 8.90 -2.30
N GLU A 32 9.79 7.64 -1.91
CA GLU A 32 11.10 7.24 -1.37
C GLU A 32 12.24 7.59 -2.32
N LYS A 33 12.06 7.32 -3.61
CA LYS A 33 13.05 7.64 -4.62
C LYS A 33 13.31 9.15 -4.71
N LEU A 34 12.26 9.97 -4.73
CA LEU A 34 12.40 11.44 -4.75
C LEU A 34 13.21 11.95 -3.54
N ILE A 35 12.93 11.43 -2.35
CA ILE A 35 13.65 11.80 -1.13
C ILE A 35 15.12 11.37 -1.22
N ILE A 36 15.40 10.14 -1.66
CA ILE A 36 16.77 9.60 -1.75
C ILE A 36 17.59 10.37 -2.79
N ASP A 37 16.99 10.68 -3.94
CA ASP A 37 17.69 11.31 -5.07
C ASP A 37 18.07 12.76 -4.75
N ASP A 38 17.25 13.52 -4.00
CA ASP A 38 17.44 14.97 -3.82
C ASP A 38 17.15 15.47 -2.38
N PHE A 39 17.43 14.68 -1.33
CA PHE A 39 17.13 15.03 0.07
C PHE A 39 17.52 16.46 0.49
N GLN A 40 18.71 16.91 0.09
CA GLN A 40 19.26 18.22 0.46
C GLN A 40 18.52 19.40 -0.15
N ARG A 41 17.67 19.18 -1.16
CA ARG A 41 16.88 20.24 -1.80
C ARG A 41 15.59 20.56 -1.09
N TYR A 42 15.16 19.69 -0.18
CA TYR A 42 13.91 19.85 0.53
C TYR A 42 14.12 20.55 1.87
N SER A 43 13.24 21.48 2.19
CA SER A 43 13.14 22.06 3.51
C SER A 43 12.72 21.00 4.54
N LEU A 44 12.95 21.28 5.81
CA LEU A 44 12.52 20.40 6.90
C LEU A 44 11.01 20.13 6.86
N ASN A 45 10.20 21.14 6.50
CA ASN A 45 8.75 20.99 6.42
C ASN A 45 8.35 20.00 5.32
N GLU A 46 8.94 20.11 4.13
CA GLU A 46 8.68 19.17 3.03
C GLU A 46 9.10 17.75 3.39
N ILE A 47 10.23 17.57 4.08
CA ILE A 47 10.64 16.25 4.60
C ILE A 47 9.63 15.68 5.59
N LEU A 48 9.06 16.52 6.47
CA LEU A 48 8.01 16.09 7.40
C LEU A 48 6.72 15.71 6.69
N GLU A 49 6.33 16.44 5.64
CA GLU A 49 5.17 16.13 4.79
C GLU A 49 5.37 14.81 4.04
N PHE A 50 6.54 14.57 3.47
CA PHE A 50 6.87 13.29 2.84
C PHE A 50 6.79 12.14 3.84
N LYS A 51 7.33 12.33 5.04
CA LYS A 51 7.25 11.32 6.11
C LYS A 51 5.79 10.98 6.44
N ALA A 52 4.94 12.00 6.62
CA ALA A 52 3.52 11.80 6.91
C ALA A 52 2.81 11.06 5.76
N THR A 53 3.11 11.43 4.51
CA THR A 53 2.55 10.78 3.32
C THR A 53 2.97 9.31 3.22
N LEU A 54 4.26 9.00 3.41
CA LEU A 54 4.77 7.64 3.42
C LEU A 54 4.10 6.79 4.52
N GLN A 55 3.88 7.38 5.70
CA GLN A 55 3.19 6.70 6.81
C GLN A 55 1.74 6.35 6.44
N GLU A 56 1.01 7.28 5.85
CA GLU A 56 -0.36 7.05 5.40
C GLU A 56 -0.43 5.93 4.35
N LEU A 57 0.44 5.99 3.35
CA LEU A 57 0.52 4.97 2.30
C LEU A 57 0.83 3.59 2.88
N TYR A 58 1.79 3.50 3.82
CA TYR A 58 2.13 2.25 4.50
C TYR A 58 0.93 1.65 5.24
N PHE A 59 0.16 2.47 5.97
CA PHE A 59 -1.04 2.00 6.67
C PHE A 59 -2.13 1.52 5.72
N LYS A 60 -2.37 2.22 4.62
CA LYS A 60 -3.31 1.78 3.58
C LYS A 60 -2.87 0.44 2.98
N MET A 61 -1.59 0.30 2.61
CA MET A 61 -1.05 -0.97 2.12
C MET A 61 -1.24 -2.10 3.13
N ARG A 62 -0.90 -1.87 4.39
CA ARG A 62 -1.07 -2.85 5.48
C ARG A 62 -2.53 -3.25 5.66
N TYR A 63 -3.48 -2.33 5.50
CA TYR A 63 -4.91 -2.64 5.50
C TYR A 63 -5.25 -3.62 4.36
N PHE A 64 -4.87 -3.33 3.11
CA PHE A 64 -5.16 -4.21 1.98
C PHE A 64 -4.53 -5.59 2.14
N VAL A 65 -3.30 -5.68 2.64
CA VAL A 65 -2.65 -6.97 2.93
C VAL A 65 -3.44 -7.77 3.98
N LYS A 66 -3.96 -7.13 5.03
CA LYS A 66 -4.84 -7.79 6.00
C LYS A 66 -6.14 -8.30 5.36
N GLN A 67 -6.77 -7.52 4.49
CA GLN A 67 -8.00 -7.93 3.79
C GLN A 67 -7.74 -9.12 2.86
N LEU A 68 -6.67 -9.05 2.07
CA LEU A 68 -6.21 -10.09 1.14
C LEU A 68 -5.88 -11.40 1.87
N ARG A 69 -5.24 -11.32 3.03
CA ARG A 69 -4.96 -12.50 3.86
C ARG A 69 -6.25 -13.10 4.42
N LYS A 70 -7.11 -12.27 5.02
CA LYS A 70 -8.33 -12.73 5.71
C LYS A 70 -9.35 -13.35 4.77
N TYR A 71 -9.61 -12.71 3.63
CA TYR A 71 -10.72 -13.10 2.75
C TYR A 71 -10.29 -13.86 1.50
N HIS A 72 -9.02 -13.73 1.07
CA HIS A 72 -8.55 -14.32 -0.18
C HIS A 72 -7.36 -15.26 -0.03
N LYS A 73 -6.89 -15.51 1.21
CA LYS A 73 -5.72 -16.36 1.54
C LYS A 73 -4.46 -15.96 0.76
N VAL A 74 -4.35 -14.68 0.39
CA VAL A 74 -3.17 -14.14 -0.27
C VAL A 74 -2.21 -13.62 0.79
N TYR A 75 -0.96 -14.04 0.71
CA TYR A 75 0.09 -13.63 1.62
C TYR A 75 1.05 -12.71 0.86
N ILE A 76 1.11 -11.46 1.29
CA ILE A 76 2.06 -10.48 0.80
C ILE A 76 2.93 -10.13 1.98
N ASP A 77 4.24 -10.33 1.83
CA ASP A 77 5.18 -9.88 2.85
C ASP A 77 5.36 -8.37 2.71
N ILE A 78 5.23 -7.66 3.82
CA ILE A 78 5.54 -6.25 3.91
C ILE A 78 6.59 -6.10 5.00
N GLU A 79 7.73 -5.52 4.65
CA GLU A 79 8.78 -5.26 5.62
C GLU A 79 8.21 -4.41 6.77
N LYS A 80 8.53 -4.83 8.00
CA LYS A 80 8.26 -4.00 9.17
C LYS A 80 9.22 -2.82 9.12
N ARG A 81 8.69 -1.62 8.88
CA ARG A 81 9.49 -0.40 8.88
C ARG A 81 9.41 0.25 10.25
N ASN A 82 10.49 0.10 11.03
CA ASN A 82 10.65 0.77 12.32
C ASN A 82 10.71 2.28 12.09
N GLY A 83 9.87 3.05 12.78
CA GLY A 83 9.76 4.51 12.62
C GLY A 83 8.41 5.00 12.07
N PHE A 84 7.56 4.08 11.60
CA PHE A 84 6.14 4.33 11.33
C PHE A 84 5.34 3.78 12.52
N ILE A 85 5.07 4.63 13.51
CA ILE A 85 4.29 4.30 14.71
C ILE A 85 2.81 4.23 14.35
#